data_AF-A0A970GZ71-F1
#
_entry.id   AF-A0A970GZ71-F1
#
_cell.length_a   1.000
_cell.length_b   1.000
_cell.length_c   1.000
_cell.angle_alpha   90.00
_cell.angle_beta   90.00
_cell.angle_gamma   90.00
#
_symmetry.space_group_name_H-M   'P 1'
#
loop_
_entity.id
_entity.type
_entity.pdbx_description
1 polymer ?
#
loop_
_entity_poly.entity_id
_entity_poly.type
_entity_poly.pdbx_seq_one_letter_code
_entity_poly.pdbx_strand_id
1 'polypeptide(L)'
;MLISVFPRDEEGYQFFLEEPKYSSRCRLIDNKVSSRSKIKGYCASLHHPGYLTDKLIKQHQCIEKECKYLYYIAQEEKKRNFQIEIEIEDISEKVVSKANKAIKSYEGIRIIKAEYDMNNFWNLHYAAIASYDIEKIEGVIRKKLNTSIKLHNMNLDFETSSRLVFENK
;
A
#
# COMPACT_ATOMS: atom_id res chain seq x y z
N MET A 1 -10.52 -3.17 27.85
CA MET A 1 -9.38 -2.80 28.72
C MET A 1 -8.28 -3.81 28.46
N LEU A 2 -7.15 -3.41 27.91
CA LEU A 2 -5.86 -4.09 28.02
C LEU A 2 -4.78 -3.09 27.59
N ILE A 3 -3.77 -2.99 28.44
CA ILE A 3 -2.91 -1.84 28.66
C ILE A 3 -1.59 -2.12 27.93
N SER A 4 -1.11 -1.23 27.05
CA SER A 4 0.29 -1.29 26.62
C SER A 4 1.10 -0.26 27.40
N VAL A 5 1.62 -0.67 28.56
CA VAL A 5 2.58 0.13 29.33
C VAL A 5 3.92 0.00 28.63
N PHE A 6 4.34 1.04 27.91
CA PHE A 6 5.66 1.08 27.28
C PHE A 6 6.70 1.58 28.30
N PRO A 7 7.88 0.94 28.40
CA PRO A 7 8.93 1.37 29.31
C PRO A 7 9.51 2.71 28.88
N ARG A 8 10.02 3.41 29.88
CA ARG A 8 10.49 4.79 29.84
C ARG A 8 11.99 4.80 30.18
N ASP A 9 12.71 5.85 29.80
CA ASP A 9 14.10 6.08 30.26
C ASP A 9 14.17 6.27 31.78
N GLU A 10 15.37 6.52 32.32
CA GLU A 10 15.66 6.42 33.77
C GLU A 10 14.73 7.29 34.66
N GLU A 11 14.11 8.33 34.10
CA GLU A 11 13.18 9.27 34.74
C GLU A 11 11.71 9.07 34.36
N GLY A 12 11.40 8.12 33.50
CA GLY A 12 10.02 7.88 33.12
C GLY A 12 9.56 8.58 31.84
N TYR A 13 10.40 8.84 30.82
CA TYR A 13 9.92 9.30 29.51
C TYR A 13 10.28 8.44 28.28
N GLN A 14 9.35 8.50 27.33
CA GLN A 14 9.32 7.80 26.05
C GLN A 14 9.95 8.73 25.01
N PHE A 15 11.20 8.49 24.62
CA PHE A 15 11.85 9.36 23.63
C PHE A 15 11.62 8.82 22.23
N PHE A 16 10.75 9.47 21.46
CA PHE A 16 10.68 9.26 20.01
C PHE A 16 11.31 10.47 19.33
N LEU A 17 12.11 10.25 18.27
CA LEU A 17 12.57 11.34 17.42
C LEU A 17 11.37 12.19 16.97
N GLU A 18 11.51 13.52 16.96
CA GLU A 18 10.43 14.41 16.50
C GLU A 18 10.00 14.03 15.08
N GLU A 19 8.75 13.61 14.94
CA GLU A 19 8.19 13.21 13.66
C GLU A 19 7.16 14.24 13.17
N PRO A 20 7.09 14.50 11.85
CA PRO A 20 6.01 15.31 11.29
C PRO A 20 4.66 14.69 11.66
N LYS A 21 3.74 15.51 12.18
CA LYS A 21 2.46 15.14 12.84
C LYS A 21 1.61 14.05 12.18
N TYR A 22 1.82 13.69 10.91
CA TYR A 22 1.10 12.63 10.20
C TYR A 22 1.94 11.92 9.11
N SER A 23 3.24 11.68 9.32
CA SER A 23 4.03 10.94 8.32
C SER A 23 3.85 9.43 8.47
N SER A 24 3.36 8.78 7.40
CA SER A 24 3.44 7.32 7.20
C SER A 24 4.89 6.79 7.15
N ARG A 25 5.86 7.70 7.26
CA ARG A 25 7.30 7.48 7.15
C ARG A 25 8.01 8.02 8.40
N CYS A 26 9.05 7.32 8.83
CA CYS A 26 9.90 7.66 9.97
C CYS A 26 11.38 7.53 9.57
N ARG A 27 12.24 8.29 10.24
CA ARG A 27 13.69 8.20 10.05
C ARG A 27 14.26 7.07 10.91
N LEU A 28 15.02 6.19 10.29
CA LEU A 28 15.70 5.06 10.92
C LEU A 28 16.96 5.51 11.65
N ILE A 29 17.51 4.64 12.49
CA ILE A 29 18.78 4.84 13.21
C ILE A 29 19.98 5.14 12.28
N ASP A 30 19.91 4.72 11.00
CA ASP A 30 20.92 4.99 9.98
C ASP A 30 20.61 6.26 9.14
N ASN A 31 19.73 7.12 9.63
CA ASN A 31 19.22 8.33 8.98
C ASN A 31 18.42 8.11 7.68
N LYS A 32 18.17 6.87 7.25
CA LYS A 32 17.29 6.61 6.09
C LYS A 32 15.82 6.76 6.45
N VAL A 33 14.96 6.96 5.46
CA VAL A 33 13.50 7.08 5.67
C VAL A 33 12.83 5.75 5.31
N SER A 34 11.97 5.25 6.19
CA SER A 34 11.21 4.01 5.97
C SER A 34 9.75 4.20 6.36
N SER A 35 8.88 3.31 5.89
CA SER A 35 7.49 3.27 6.33
C SER A 35 7.41 2.83 7.79
N ARG A 36 6.55 3.48 8.59
CA ARG A 36 6.26 3.06 9.98
C ARG A 36 5.77 1.61 10.05
N SER A 37 5.12 1.09 9.01
CA SER A 37 4.68 -0.32 8.95
C SER A 37 5.84 -1.32 8.97
N LYS A 38 7.02 -0.91 8.50
CA LYS A 38 8.24 -1.75 8.44
C LYS A 38 9.09 -1.65 9.72
N ILE A 39 8.71 -0.78 10.64
CA ILE A 39 9.40 -0.62 11.92
C ILE A 39 8.95 -1.70 12.87
N LYS A 40 9.94 -2.39 13.45
CA LYS A 40 9.74 -3.53 14.34
C LYS A 40 10.36 -3.31 15.70
N GLY A 41 11.23 -2.30 15.82
CA GLY A 41 11.79 -1.88 17.08
C GLY A 41 12.24 -0.44 17.07
N TYR A 42 12.56 0.05 18.24
CA TYR A 42 13.14 1.36 18.48
C TYR A 42 14.26 1.22 19.49
N CYS A 43 15.40 1.83 19.23
CA CYS A 43 16.48 1.93 20.20
C CYS A 43 16.39 3.28 20.88
N ALA A 44 16.26 3.28 22.21
CA ALA A 44 16.19 4.50 23.02
C ALA A 44 17.55 4.89 23.62
N SER A 45 18.65 4.28 23.17
CA SER A 45 20.00 4.62 23.62
C SER A 45 20.31 6.08 23.31
N LEU A 46 20.89 6.81 24.28
CA LEU A 46 21.31 8.20 24.11
C LEU A 46 22.37 8.38 23.02
N HIS A 47 23.14 7.34 22.72
CA HIS A 47 24.23 7.40 21.73
C HIS A 47 23.75 7.17 20.30
N HIS A 48 22.66 6.43 20.11
CA HIS A 48 22.16 6.05 18.79
C HIS A 48 20.64 5.82 18.83
N PRO A 49 19.85 6.87 19.16
CA PRO A 49 18.42 6.75 19.22
C PRO A 49 17.84 6.62 17.80
N GLY A 50 16.88 5.74 17.60
CA GLY A 50 16.22 5.65 16.29
C GLY A 50 15.39 4.40 16.06
N TYR A 51 14.56 4.46 15.01
CA TYR A 51 13.72 3.35 14.59
C TYR A 51 14.51 2.30 13.83
N LEU A 52 14.16 1.04 14.05
CA LEU A 52 14.79 -0.11 13.40
C LEU A 52 13.74 -0.99 12.69
N THR A 53 14.11 -1.43 11.48
CA THR A 53 13.43 -2.52 10.77
C THR A 53 13.99 -3.86 11.23
N ASP A 54 13.35 -4.99 10.90
CA ASP A 54 13.87 -6.33 11.24
C ASP A 54 15.32 -6.55 10.80
N LYS A 55 15.70 -6.04 9.62
CA LYS A 55 17.08 -6.14 9.12
C LYS A 55 18.05 -5.33 9.99
N LEU A 56 17.67 -4.11 10.35
CA LEU A 56 18.48 -3.24 11.19
C LEU A 56 18.58 -3.78 12.62
N ILE A 57 17.53 -4.41 13.16
CA ILE A 57 17.58 -5.09 14.47
C ILE A 57 18.63 -6.20 14.44
N LYS A 58 18.62 -7.06 13.42
CA LYS A 58 19.63 -8.13 13.29
C LYS A 58 21.05 -7.58 13.20
N GLN A 59 21.24 -6.48 12.45
CA GLN A 59 22.54 -5.81 12.35
C GLN A 59 22.94 -5.16 13.68
N HIS A 60 22.02 -4.46 14.33
CA HIS A 60 22.23 -3.78 15.59
C HIS A 60 22.55 -4.78 16.72
N GLN A 61 21.87 -5.92 16.78
CA GLN A 61 22.17 -7.00 17.72
C GLN A 61 23.48 -7.74 17.42
N CYS A 62 23.95 -7.71 16.16
CA CYS A 62 25.24 -8.28 15.79
C CYS A 62 26.41 -7.37 16.22
N ILE A 63 26.23 -6.05 16.07
CA ILE A 63 27.23 -5.02 16.40
C ILE A 63 27.23 -4.73 17.90
N GLU A 64 26.06 -4.49 18.46
CA GLU A 64 25.79 -4.24 19.88
C GLU A 64 25.05 -5.46 20.45
N LYS A 65 25.82 -6.53 20.69
CA LYS A 65 25.33 -7.78 21.29
C LYS A 65 24.46 -7.47 22.50
N GLU A 66 23.15 -7.69 22.36
CA GLU A 66 22.14 -7.49 23.41
C GLU A 66 21.95 -6.05 23.89
N CYS A 67 21.79 -5.09 22.97
CA CYS A 67 21.42 -3.71 23.31
C CYS A 67 20.16 -3.64 24.20
N LYS A 68 20.35 -3.27 25.47
CA LYS A 68 19.28 -3.22 26.51
C LYS A 68 18.23 -2.15 26.23
N TYR A 69 18.55 -1.17 25.40
CA TYR A 69 17.68 -0.06 25.03
C TYR A 69 16.84 -0.36 23.78
N LEU A 70 16.96 -1.57 23.22
CA LEU A 70 16.15 -2.03 22.10
C LEU A 70 14.76 -2.46 22.61
N TYR A 71 13.75 -1.71 22.20
CA TYR A 71 12.35 -2.06 22.44
C TYR A 71 11.74 -2.63 21.18
N TYR A 72 11.14 -3.81 21.29
CA TYR A 72 10.30 -4.36 20.24
C TYR A 72 8.95 -3.68 20.28
N ILE A 73 8.55 -3.10 19.15
CA ILE A 73 7.24 -2.50 19.03
C ILE A 73 6.28 -3.63 18.69
N ALA A 74 5.48 -4.03 19.69
CA ALA A 74 4.36 -4.93 19.47
C ALA A 74 3.37 -4.26 18.52
N GLN A 75 3.44 -4.62 17.24
CA GLN A 75 2.35 -4.33 16.34
C GLN A 75 1.22 -5.28 16.74
N GLU A 76 0.06 -4.74 17.17
CA GLU A 76 -1.18 -5.51 17.10
C GLU A 76 -1.19 -6.24 15.75
N GLU A 77 -1.58 -7.52 15.73
CA GLU A 77 -1.81 -8.24 14.48
C GLU A 77 -3.00 -7.62 13.73
N LYS A 78 -2.84 -6.39 13.25
CA LYS A 78 -3.59 -5.86 12.13
C LYS A 78 -3.17 -6.72 10.97
N LYS A 79 -4.07 -7.67 10.63
CA LYS A 79 -4.03 -8.56 9.46
C LYS A 79 -3.08 -8.00 8.40
N ARG A 80 -1.96 -8.70 8.26
CA ARG A 80 -0.77 -8.35 7.48
C ARG A 80 -1.15 -7.84 6.08
N ASN A 81 -1.03 -6.55 5.81
CA ASN A 81 -0.82 -6.08 4.44
C ASN A 81 0.68 -6.14 4.16
N PHE A 82 1.10 -7.34 3.75
CA PHE A 82 2.36 -7.57 3.09
C PHE A 82 2.53 -6.61 1.90
N GLN A 83 3.65 -5.90 1.84
CA GLN A 83 4.33 -5.67 0.55
C GLN A 83 5.44 -6.72 0.50
N ILE A 84 5.03 -7.94 0.18
CA ILE A 84 5.84 -8.87 -0.63
C ILE A 84 6.17 -8.06 -1.91
N GLU A 85 7.23 -8.39 -2.63
CA GLU A 85 7.16 -8.29 -4.09
C GLU A 85 5.98 -9.19 -4.53
N ILE A 86 4.74 -8.75 -4.31
CA ILE A 86 3.59 -9.43 -4.88
C ILE A 86 3.67 -8.99 -6.32
N GLU A 87 3.99 -9.91 -7.21
CA GLU A 87 3.27 -10.10 -8.47
C GLU A 87 2.27 -8.96 -8.70
N ILE A 88 2.74 -7.79 -9.18
CA ILE A 88 1.84 -6.65 -9.43
C ILE A 88 0.82 -7.08 -10.50
N GLU A 89 1.19 -8.05 -11.33
CA GLU A 89 0.31 -8.79 -12.24
C GLU A 89 -0.90 -9.41 -11.52
N ASP A 90 -0.74 -10.17 -10.42
CA ASP A 90 -1.87 -10.90 -9.82
C ASP A 90 -2.91 -9.98 -9.13
N ILE A 91 -2.48 -8.87 -8.52
CA ILE A 91 -3.43 -7.89 -7.94
C ILE A 91 -4.08 -7.04 -9.03
N SER A 92 -3.33 -6.59 -10.04
CA SER A 92 -3.88 -5.82 -11.14
C SER A 92 -4.89 -6.64 -11.94
N GLU A 93 -4.61 -7.92 -12.21
CA GLU A 93 -5.55 -8.84 -12.85
C GLU A 93 -6.81 -9.07 -12.01
N LYS A 94 -6.68 -9.22 -10.68
CA LYS A 94 -7.85 -9.30 -9.79
C LYS A 94 -8.69 -8.03 -9.80
N VAL A 95 -8.05 -6.85 -9.90
CA VAL A 95 -8.74 -5.56 -10.01
C VAL A 95 -9.44 -5.45 -11.37
N VAL A 96 -8.77 -5.80 -12.46
CA VAL A 96 -9.35 -5.86 -13.82
C VAL A 96 -10.55 -6.81 -13.85
N SER A 97 -10.41 -8.02 -13.31
CA SER A 97 -11.50 -9.01 -13.24
C SER A 97 -12.69 -8.51 -12.43
N LYS A 98 -12.46 -7.90 -11.27
CA LYS A 98 -13.53 -7.33 -10.44
C LYS A 98 -14.20 -6.12 -11.10
N ALA A 99 -13.43 -5.25 -11.75
CA ALA A 99 -13.97 -4.11 -12.48
C ALA A 99 -14.83 -4.57 -13.65
N ASN A 100 -14.36 -5.54 -14.44
CA ASN A 100 -15.13 -6.18 -15.53
C ASN A 100 -16.40 -6.88 -15.01
N LYS A 101 -16.35 -7.52 -13.84
CA LYS A 101 -17.56 -8.06 -13.20
C LYS A 101 -18.55 -6.97 -12.77
N ALA A 102 -18.07 -5.81 -12.32
CA ALA A 102 -18.92 -4.69 -11.92
C ALA A 102 -19.66 -4.08 -13.11
N ILE A 103 -19.00 -4.04 -14.26
CA ILE A 103 -19.54 -3.46 -15.50
C ILE A 103 -20.11 -4.51 -16.44
N LYS A 104 -20.34 -5.75 -15.99
CA LYS A 104 -20.82 -6.85 -16.85
C LYS A 104 -22.14 -6.51 -17.58
N SER A 105 -22.98 -5.65 -17.00
CA SER A 105 -24.23 -5.17 -17.61
C SER A 105 -24.02 -4.11 -18.69
N TYR A 106 -22.81 -3.56 -18.82
CA TYR A 106 -22.42 -2.57 -19.82
C TYR A 106 -21.66 -3.31 -20.92
N GLU A 107 -22.39 -3.75 -21.93
CA GLU A 107 -21.77 -4.34 -23.12
C GLU A 107 -20.90 -3.31 -23.85
N GLY A 108 -19.99 -3.72 -24.72
CA GLY A 108 -19.22 -2.75 -25.51
C GLY A 108 -18.18 -1.91 -24.75
N ILE A 109 -17.92 -2.19 -23.47
CA ILE A 109 -16.81 -1.62 -22.69
C ILE A 109 -16.09 -2.70 -21.89
N ARG A 110 -14.77 -2.60 -21.81
CA ARG A 110 -13.97 -3.55 -21.05
C ARG A 110 -12.74 -2.89 -20.44
N ILE A 111 -12.46 -3.21 -19.18
CA ILE A 111 -11.21 -2.86 -18.51
C ILE A 111 -10.13 -3.85 -18.97
N ILE A 112 -9.02 -3.32 -19.47
CA ILE A 112 -7.91 -4.10 -20.03
C ILE A 112 -6.75 -4.15 -19.05
N LYS A 113 -6.45 -3.03 -18.40
CA LYS A 113 -5.29 -2.89 -17.51
C LYS A 113 -5.67 -2.09 -16.27
N ALA A 114 -5.04 -2.42 -15.15
CA ALA A 114 -5.13 -1.66 -13.91
C ALA A 114 -3.73 -1.35 -13.40
N GLU A 115 -3.47 -0.09 -13.07
CA GLU A 115 -2.21 0.39 -12.50
C GLU A 115 -2.49 1.16 -11.22
N TYR A 116 -1.62 1.03 -10.23
CA TYR A 116 -1.77 1.74 -8.96
C TYR A 116 -0.77 2.88 -8.87
N ASP A 117 -1.27 4.11 -8.73
CA ASP A 117 -0.46 5.33 -8.65
C ASP A 117 0.03 5.61 -7.22
N MET A 118 1.15 6.33 -7.11
CA MET A 118 1.74 6.83 -5.86
C MET A 118 0.79 7.73 -5.06
N ASN A 119 -0.22 8.31 -5.72
CA ASN A 119 -1.27 9.10 -5.11
C ASN A 119 -2.41 8.27 -4.48
N ASN A 120 -2.27 6.95 -4.40
CA ASN A 120 -3.29 6.00 -3.93
C ASN A 120 -4.56 5.95 -4.80
N PHE A 121 -4.39 6.00 -6.12
CA PHE A 121 -5.48 5.84 -7.09
C PHE A 121 -5.21 4.64 -8.00
N TRP A 122 -6.26 3.90 -8.33
CA TRP A 122 -6.21 2.93 -9.42
C TRP A 122 -6.51 3.61 -10.76
N ASN A 123 -5.53 3.63 -11.66
CA ASN A 123 -5.72 3.98 -13.06
C ASN A 123 -6.17 2.74 -13.82
N LEU A 124 -7.41 2.74 -14.28
CA LEU A 124 -7.98 1.64 -15.07
C LEU A 124 -8.03 2.06 -16.53
N HIS A 125 -7.35 1.31 -17.38
CA HIS A 125 -7.36 1.53 -18.83
C HIS A 125 -8.43 0.67 -19.45
N TYR A 126 -9.30 1.29 -20.25
CA TYR A 126 -10.43 0.62 -20.86
C TYR A 126 -10.46 0.81 -22.37
N ALA A 127 -11.02 -0.19 -23.05
CA ALA A 127 -11.45 -0.11 -24.44
C ALA A 127 -12.97 -0.04 -24.47
N ALA A 128 -13.52 0.79 -25.36
CA ALA A 128 -14.96 0.90 -25.57
C ALA A 128 -15.28 1.06 -27.05
N ILE A 129 -16.33 0.39 -27.50
CA ILE A 129 -16.89 0.50 -28.85
C ILE A 129 -18.24 1.21 -28.87
N ALA A 130 -18.83 1.45 -27.69
CA ALA A 130 -20.06 2.20 -27.52
C ALA A 130 -19.83 3.40 -26.59
N SER A 131 -20.60 4.46 -26.80
CA SER A 131 -20.52 5.68 -25.98
C SER A 131 -21.32 5.49 -24.69
N TYR A 132 -20.62 5.60 -23.57
CA TYR A 132 -21.21 5.54 -22.24
C TYR A 132 -20.93 6.81 -21.43
N ASP A 133 -21.79 7.06 -20.45
CA ASP A 133 -21.52 8.01 -19.39
C ASP A 133 -20.44 7.42 -18.46
N ILE A 134 -19.20 7.86 -18.67
CA ILE A 134 -18.02 7.32 -17.99
C ILE A 134 -18.07 7.60 -16.49
N GLU A 135 -18.67 8.71 -16.05
CA GLU A 135 -18.81 9.04 -14.62
C GLU A 135 -19.70 8.02 -13.90
N LYS A 136 -20.79 7.58 -14.55
CA LYS A 136 -21.64 6.51 -14.01
C LYS A 136 -20.90 5.19 -13.89
N ILE A 137 -20.14 4.82 -14.92
CA ILE A 137 -19.35 3.58 -14.92
C ILE A 137 -18.27 3.63 -13.83
N GLU A 138 -17.58 4.76 -13.72
CA GLU A 138 -16.60 5.00 -12.67
C GLU A 138 -17.24 4.84 -11.28
N GLY A 139 -18.42 5.42 -11.07
CA GLY A 139 -19.18 5.28 -9.83
C GLY A 139 -19.52 3.83 -9.49
N VAL A 140 -19.91 3.02 -10.48
CA VAL A 140 -20.20 1.58 -10.30
C VAL A 140 -18.94 0.81 -9.88
N ILE A 141 -17.82 1.01 -10.60
CA ILE A 141 -16.57 0.32 -10.30
C ILE A 141 -16.02 0.78 -8.93
N ARG A 142 -16.06 2.08 -8.64
CA ARG A 142 -15.61 2.66 -7.37
C ARG A 142 -16.36 2.06 -6.18
N LYS A 143 -17.69 1.94 -6.28
CA LYS A 143 -18.51 1.27 -5.26
C LYS A 143 -18.14 -0.21 -5.10
N LYS A 144 -17.83 -0.91 -6.20
CA LYS A 144 -17.49 -2.33 -6.16
C LYS A 144 -16.10 -2.60 -5.58
N LEU A 145 -15.12 -1.74 -5.87
CA LEU A 145 -13.74 -1.90 -5.42
C LEU A 145 -13.45 -1.22 -4.08
N ASN A 146 -14.35 -0.32 -3.62
CA ASN A 146 -14.21 0.47 -2.40
C ASN A 146 -12.86 1.23 -2.33
N THR A 147 -12.46 1.80 -3.46
CA THR A 147 -11.18 2.51 -3.62
C THR A 147 -11.34 3.62 -4.65
N SER A 148 -10.45 4.61 -4.61
CA SER A 148 -10.42 5.69 -5.58
C SER A 148 -9.86 5.18 -6.91
N ILE A 149 -10.58 5.45 -8.00
CA ILE A 149 -10.20 5.02 -9.34
C ILE A 149 -10.21 6.22 -10.29
N LYS A 150 -9.53 6.08 -11.43
CA LYS A 150 -9.65 6.94 -12.60
C LYS A 150 -9.74 6.05 -13.85
N LEU A 151 -10.66 6.36 -14.75
CA LEU A 151 -10.81 5.65 -16.01
C LEU A 151 -10.06 6.38 -17.12
N HIS A 152 -9.26 5.64 -17.88
CA HIS A 152 -8.49 6.15 -19.00
C HIS A 152 -8.86 5.39 -20.28
N ASN A 153 -9.33 6.11 -21.29
CA ASN A 153 -9.59 5.53 -22.61
C ASN A 153 -8.25 5.24 -23.30
N MET A 154 -8.11 4.04 -23.86
CA MET A 154 -6.92 3.65 -24.63
C MET A 154 -6.88 4.25 -26.05
N ASN A 155 -7.96 4.89 -26.53
CA ASN A 155 -8.06 5.55 -27.83
C ASN A 155 -7.60 4.65 -29.01
N LEU A 156 -8.09 3.42 -29.03
CA LEU A 156 -7.77 2.42 -30.05
C LEU A 156 -8.73 2.53 -31.24
N ASP A 157 -8.33 2.01 -32.39
CA ASP A 157 -9.23 1.88 -33.54
C ASP A 157 -10.38 0.89 -33.25
N PHE A 158 -11.42 0.92 -34.10
CA PHE A 158 -12.62 0.10 -33.89
C PHE A 158 -12.34 -1.40 -33.93
N GLU A 159 -11.47 -1.86 -34.84
CA GLU A 159 -11.15 -3.27 -35.02
C GLU A 159 -10.43 -3.81 -33.79
N THR A 160 -9.39 -3.11 -33.32
CA THR A 160 -8.64 -3.43 -32.10
C THR A 160 -9.54 -3.38 -30.86
N SER A 161 -10.41 -2.37 -30.75
CA SER A 161 -11.34 -2.23 -29.63
C SER A 161 -12.37 -3.37 -29.59
N SER A 162 -12.94 -3.74 -30.74
CA SER A 162 -13.90 -4.84 -30.86
C SER A 162 -13.29 -6.17 -30.41
N ARG A 163 -12.05 -6.45 -30.86
CA ARG A 163 -11.32 -7.65 -30.46
C ARG A 163 -11.08 -7.70 -28.96
N LEU A 164 -10.58 -6.62 -28.36
CA LEU A 164 -10.31 -6.58 -26.92
C LEU A 164 -11.59 -6.72 -26.07
N VAL A 165 -12.70 -6.14 -26.51
CA VAL A 165 -13.99 -6.24 -25.82
C VAL A 165 -14.55 -7.67 -25.91
N PHE A 166 -14.53 -8.31 -27.08
CA PHE A 166 -15.25 -9.57 -27.32
C PHE A 166 -14.41 -10.85 -27.31
N GLU A 167 -13.13 -10.84 -27.71
CA GLU A 167 -12.32 -12.07 -27.89
C GLU A 167 -11.74 -12.62 -26.58
N ASN A 168 -11.58 -11.81 -25.52
CA ASN A 168 -11.02 -12.25 -24.23
C ASN A 168 -12.06 -12.93 -23.29
N LYS A 169 -13.07 -13.64 -23.80
CA LYS A 169 -14.13 -14.23 -22.97
C LYS A 169 -13.68 -15.44 -22.15
#